data_AF-E3NP74-F1
#
_entry.id   AF-E3NP74-F1
#
_cell.length_a   1.000
_cell.length_b   1.000
_cell.length_c   1.000
_cell.angle_alpha   90.00
_cell.angle_beta   90.00
_cell.angle_gamma   90.00
#
_symmetry.space_group_name_H-M   'P 1'
#
loop_
_entity.id
_entity.type
_entity.pdbx_description
1 polymer ?
#
loop_
_entity_poly.entity_id
_entity_poly.type
_entity_poly.pdbx_seq_one_letter_code
_entity_poly.pdbx_strand_id
1 'polypeptide(L)'
;MAQNLLFITVTVAALAFVLAGPGGHGGPRGGGHGGPRGGHGGPPFLQNVTRDARKEFEAVWRNETLTIAEIEAQTAALADKYGVSESYKKFEADRIAHLAEVKQNQTAVINNLSATSDKLRVIYQNKNQTRKAQEEAVAAIRKESPVEVDTIKFIRAQVGGEPLGHGHGGHGGPRGGPGGRGGPRGGGRGHGSH
;
A
#
# COMPACT_ATOMS: atom_id res chain seq x y z
N MET A 1 42.35 20.49 19.72
CA MET A 1 41.36 20.97 20.70
C MET A 1 40.43 21.92 19.93
N ALA A 2 39.17 21.65 19.62
CA ALA A 2 38.23 20.62 20.03
C ALA A 2 37.34 20.26 18.82
N GLN A 3 36.82 19.04 18.87
CA GLN A 3 36.07 18.34 17.84
C GLN A 3 34.59 18.43 18.22
N ASN A 4 33.81 19.31 17.58
CA ASN A 4 32.37 19.38 17.76
C ASN A 4 31.66 18.97 16.45
N LEU A 5 31.69 17.66 16.20
CA LEU A 5 30.82 16.93 15.28
C LEU A 5 29.46 16.76 15.95
N LEU A 6 28.49 17.65 15.77
CA LEU A 6 27.11 17.40 16.21
C LEU A 6 26.10 18.31 15.49
N PHE A 7 25.82 18.09 14.21
CA PHE A 7 24.55 18.51 13.60
C PHE A 7 24.15 17.53 12.49
N ILE A 8 23.88 16.28 12.85
CA ILE A 8 23.01 15.43 12.04
C ILE A 8 21.59 15.71 12.53
N THR A 9 20.99 16.81 12.09
CA THR A 9 19.56 17.02 12.24
C THR A 9 18.85 16.07 11.28
N VAL A 10 18.54 14.87 11.73
CA VAL A 10 17.68 13.94 10.98
C VAL A 10 16.26 14.48 11.10
N THR A 11 15.86 15.38 10.21
CA THR A 11 14.45 15.76 10.04
C THR A 11 13.72 14.58 9.41
N VAL A 12 13.11 13.73 10.25
CA VAL A 12 12.27 12.62 9.76
C VAL A 12 10.86 13.13 9.50
N ALA A 13 10.71 13.83 8.38
CA ALA A 13 9.43 14.25 7.85
C ALA A 13 8.71 13.11 7.13
N ALA A 14 8.16 12.17 7.89
CA ALA A 14 7.13 11.27 7.39
C ALA A 14 5.96 11.27 8.39
N LEU A 15 5.02 12.21 8.21
CA LEU A 15 3.70 12.16 8.85
C LEU A 15 2.83 11.07 8.17
N ALA A 16 3.40 9.89 7.97
CA ALA A 16 2.62 8.72 7.61
C ALA A 16 2.02 8.20 8.92
N PHE A 17 0.74 8.49 9.14
CA PHE A 17 -0.05 7.84 10.19
C PHE A 17 -0.12 6.35 9.85
N VAL A 18 0.84 5.57 10.36
CA VAL A 18 0.75 4.11 10.35
C VAL A 18 -0.31 3.74 11.37
N LEU A 19 -1.57 3.70 10.91
CA LEU A 19 -2.66 3.06 11.63
C LEU A 19 -2.38 1.54 11.59
N ALA A 20 -2.11 0.95 12.75
CA ALA A 20 -1.76 -0.46 12.85
C ALA A 20 -2.86 -1.40 12.30
N GLY A 21 -2.46 -2.29 11.39
CA GLY A 21 -3.19 -3.47 10.95
C GLY A 21 -2.67 -3.99 9.60
N PRO A 22 -2.27 -5.28 9.46
CA PRO A 22 -1.88 -5.86 8.18
C PRO A 22 -3.15 -6.09 7.34
N GLY A 23 -3.57 -5.07 6.60
CA GLY A 23 -4.67 -5.11 5.65
C GLY A 23 -4.12 -5.06 4.23
N GLY A 24 -4.35 -6.13 3.48
CA GLY A 24 -3.80 -6.35 2.15
C GLY A 24 -4.13 -5.29 1.09
N HIS A 25 -3.36 -5.38 0.01
CA HIS A 25 -3.58 -4.77 -1.30
C HIS A 25 -5.07 -4.63 -1.66
N GLY A 26 -5.50 -3.41 -1.97
CA GLY A 26 -6.83 -3.13 -2.49
C GLY A 26 -6.77 -2.19 -3.69
N GLY A 27 -6.98 -2.74 -4.89
CA GLY A 27 -7.12 -2.00 -6.15
C GLY A 27 -8.41 -1.16 -6.23
N PRO A 28 -8.71 -0.56 -7.39
CA PRO A 28 -9.73 0.47 -7.50
C PRO A 28 -11.16 -0.10 -7.59
N ARG A 29 -12.00 0.41 -6.67
CA ARG A 29 -13.46 0.61 -6.71
C ARG A 29 -14.38 -0.63 -6.71
N GLY A 30 -15.10 -0.77 -5.58
CA GLY A 30 -16.39 -1.46 -5.47
C GLY A 30 -17.13 -0.95 -4.23
N GLY A 31 -18.37 -0.47 -4.40
CA GLY A 31 -19.11 0.31 -3.41
C GLY A 31 -19.72 -0.48 -2.24
N GLY A 32 -19.95 0.26 -1.15
CA GLY A 32 -21.01 0.06 -0.17
C GLY A 32 -20.89 -1.15 0.76
N HIS A 33 -20.53 -0.90 2.02
CA HIS A 33 -21.27 -1.34 3.21
C HIS A 33 -20.73 -0.57 4.43
N GLY A 34 -21.63 0.07 5.17
CA GLY A 34 -21.31 0.79 6.39
C GLY A 34 -20.84 -0.19 7.47
N GLY A 35 -19.52 -0.29 7.66
CA GLY A 35 -18.94 -0.87 8.86
C GLY A 35 -19.17 0.05 10.07
N PRO A 36 -19.10 -0.48 11.30
CA PRO A 36 -19.33 0.30 12.51
C PRO A 36 -18.45 1.55 12.54
N ARG A 37 -19.08 2.72 12.50
CA ARG A 37 -18.43 3.98 12.82
C ARG A 37 -17.93 3.89 14.26
N GLY A 38 -16.62 3.94 14.49
CA GLY A 38 -16.12 4.14 15.85
C GLY A 38 -14.74 3.55 16.19
N GLY A 39 -13.79 3.51 15.26
CA GLY A 39 -12.39 3.57 15.70
C GLY A 39 -12.06 5.03 15.96
N HIS A 40 -11.63 5.39 17.17
CA HIS A 40 -11.00 6.69 17.40
C HIS A 40 -9.71 6.76 16.57
N GLY A 41 -9.83 7.13 15.29
CA GLY A 41 -8.72 7.22 14.35
C GLY A 41 -7.71 8.25 14.85
N GLY A 42 -6.44 7.86 14.90
CA GLY A 42 -5.34 8.74 15.26
C GLY A 42 -4.31 8.05 16.15
N PRO A 43 -3.20 8.75 16.46
CA PRO A 43 -2.14 8.23 17.31
C PRO A 43 -2.66 7.78 18.68
N PRO A 44 -2.02 6.77 19.31
CA PRO A 44 -2.43 6.24 20.62
C PRO A 44 -2.54 7.31 21.71
N PHE A 45 -1.69 8.34 21.68
CA PHE A 45 -1.70 9.41 22.68
C PHE A 45 -2.96 10.29 22.63
N LEU A 46 -3.76 10.21 21.56
CA LEU A 46 -5.05 10.90 21.45
C LEU A 46 -6.24 10.11 21.99
N GLN A 47 -6.08 8.88 22.47
CA GLN A 47 -7.22 8.06 22.91
C GLN A 47 -7.99 8.69 24.08
N ASN A 48 -7.31 9.41 24.96
CA ASN A 48 -7.87 9.97 26.19
C ASN A 48 -8.08 11.49 26.16
N VAL A 49 -7.92 12.14 24.99
CA VAL A 49 -8.18 13.59 24.87
C VAL A 49 -9.60 13.87 24.39
N THR A 50 -10.10 15.08 24.70
CA THR A 50 -11.43 15.51 24.26
C THR A 50 -11.50 15.63 22.72
N ARG A 51 -12.72 15.64 22.18
CA ARG A 51 -12.93 15.83 20.74
C ARG A 51 -12.37 17.17 20.24
N ASP A 52 -12.50 18.23 21.03
CA ASP A 52 -11.98 19.54 20.65
C ASP A 52 -10.44 19.60 20.73
N ALA A 53 -9.83 18.94 21.71
CA ALA A 53 -8.38 18.75 21.73
C ALA A 53 -7.89 18.04 20.46
N ARG A 54 -8.57 16.97 20.04
CA ARG A 54 -8.25 16.25 18.79
C ARG A 54 -8.30 17.15 17.55
N LYS A 55 -9.27 18.07 17.46
CA LYS A 55 -9.36 19.02 16.35
C LYS A 55 -8.15 19.96 16.28
N GLU A 56 -7.61 20.37 17.43
CA GLU A 56 -6.41 21.21 17.45
C GLU A 56 -5.19 20.45 16.92
N PHE A 57 -5.00 19.18 17.32
CA PHE A 57 -3.95 18.33 16.75
C PHE A 57 -4.12 18.16 15.23
N GLU A 58 -5.34 17.86 14.78
CA GLU A 58 -5.64 17.70 13.35
C GLU A 58 -5.40 19.00 12.56
N ALA A 59 -5.69 20.17 13.14
CA ALA A 59 -5.46 21.46 12.50
C ALA A 59 -3.97 21.72 12.26
N VAL A 60 -3.11 21.37 13.22
CA VAL A 60 -1.65 21.47 13.06
C VAL A 60 -1.16 20.53 11.97
N TRP A 61 -1.62 19.27 11.95
CA TRP A 61 -1.17 18.28 10.97
C TRP A 61 -1.65 18.51 9.54
N ARG A 62 -2.80 19.18 9.37
CA ARG A 62 -3.33 19.55 8.06
C ARG A 62 -2.80 20.89 7.56
N ASN A 63 -1.97 21.57 8.35
CA ASN A 63 -1.43 22.84 7.95
C ASN A 63 -0.35 22.64 6.87
N GLU A 64 -0.62 23.16 5.67
CA GLU A 64 0.26 23.04 4.51
C GLU A 64 1.38 24.09 4.47
N THR A 65 1.34 25.09 5.36
CA THR A 65 2.32 26.19 5.41
C THR A 65 3.38 26.02 6.48
N LEU A 66 3.10 25.21 7.52
CA LEU A 66 4.08 24.92 8.56
C LEU A 66 5.16 23.96 8.05
N THR A 67 6.39 24.25 8.44
CA THR A 67 7.48 23.28 8.34
C THR A 67 7.21 22.11 9.28
N ILE A 68 7.86 20.98 9.01
CA ILE A 68 7.73 19.77 9.82
C ILE A 68 8.21 20.02 11.25
N ALA A 69 9.28 20.79 11.44
CA ALA A 69 9.78 21.17 12.75
C ALA A 69 8.76 22.03 13.52
N GLU A 70 8.06 22.93 12.83
CA GLU A 70 6.97 23.72 13.44
C GLU A 70 5.76 22.84 13.79
N ILE A 71 5.41 21.85 12.95
CA ILE A 71 4.37 20.87 13.25
C ILE A 71 4.74 20.07 14.51
N GLU A 72 5.98 19.60 14.62
CA GLU A 72 6.48 18.86 15.80
C GLU A 72 6.43 19.74 17.06
N ALA A 73 6.94 20.97 16.98
CA ALA A 73 6.92 21.91 18.10
C ALA A 73 5.49 22.25 18.56
N GLN A 74 4.57 22.50 17.63
CA GLN A 74 3.17 22.78 17.95
C GLN A 74 2.44 21.54 18.49
N THR A 75 2.74 20.35 17.96
CA THR A 75 2.18 19.09 18.48
C THR A 75 2.66 18.84 19.92
N ALA A 76 3.93 19.10 20.22
CA ALA A 76 4.49 19.00 21.57
C ALA A 76 3.80 19.98 22.54
N ALA A 77 3.62 21.25 22.11
CA ALA A 77 2.91 22.25 22.90
C ALA A 77 1.45 21.87 23.18
N LEU A 78 0.75 21.26 22.20
CA LEU A 78 -0.59 20.72 22.39
C LEU A 78 -0.59 19.52 23.33
N ALA A 79 0.43 18.65 23.25
CA ALA A 79 0.56 17.52 24.17
C ALA A 79 0.73 17.97 25.62
N ASP A 80 1.51 19.03 25.85
CA ASP A 80 1.65 19.68 27.17
C ASP A 80 0.33 20.31 27.63
N LYS A 81 -0.33 21.07 26.76
CA LYS A 81 -1.64 21.70 27.04
C LYS A 81 -2.70 20.70 27.49
N TYR A 82 -2.71 19.51 26.90
CA TYR A 82 -3.73 18.48 27.15
C TYR A 82 -3.27 17.35 28.09
N GLY A 83 -2.08 17.47 28.69
CA GLY A 83 -1.59 16.49 29.66
C GLY A 83 -1.27 15.11 29.06
N VAL A 84 -0.88 15.06 27.78
CA VAL A 84 -0.52 13.83 27.05
C VAL A 84 0.95 13.82 26.61
N SER A 85 1.81 14.63 27.23
CA SER A 85 3.23 14.76 26.87
C SER A 85 4.00 13.45 26.98
N GLU A 86 3.75 12.64 28.01
CA GLU A 86 4.45 11.36 28.19
C GLU A 86 4.09 10.36 27.10
N SER A 87 2.79 10.21 26.79
CA SER A 87 2.33 9.32 25.73
C SER A 87 2.73 9.83 24.34
N TYR A 88 2.80 11.15 24.14
CA TYR A 88 3.34 11.76 22.94
C TYR A 88 4.83 11.46 22.74
N LYS A 89 5.67 11.66 23.78
CA LYS A 89 7.10 11.36 23.72
C LYS A 89 7.38 9.88 23.44
N LYS A 90 6.61 8.98 24.05
CA LYS A 90 6.69 7.54 23.76
C LYS A 90 6.35 7.25 22.30
N PHE A 91 5.25 7.81 21.81
CA PHE A 91 4.84 7.66 20.41
C PHE A 91 5.91 8.18 19.44
N GLU A 92 6.53 9.32 19.75
CA GLU A 92 7.60 9.89 18.94
C GLU A 92 8.84 8.98 18.90
N ALA A 93 9.27 8.46 20.05
CA ALA A 93 10.38 7.51 20.13
C ALA A 93 10.11 6.23 19.33
N ASP A 94 8.92 5.64 19.49
CA ASP A 94 8.50 4.44 18.75
C ASP A 94 8.47 4.71 17.24
N ARG A 95 7.97 5.89 16.83
CA ARG A 95 7.95 6.32 15.43
C ARG A 95 9.36 6.48 14.85
N ILE A 96 10.29 7.09 15.60
CA ILE A 96 11.68 7.26 15.16
C ILE A 96 12.34 5.89 14.96
N ALA A 97 12.19 4.98 15.93
CA ALA A 97 12.73 3.63 15.84
C ALA A 97 12.14 2.87 14.64
N HIS A 98 10.83 2.92 14.45
CA HIS A 98 10.17 2.26 13.33
C HIS A 98 10.61 2.82 11.98
N LEU A 99 10.77 4.15 11.86
CA LEU A 99 11.25 4.75 10.62
C LEU A 99 12.71 4.39 10.31
N ALA A 100 13.54 4.22 11.33
CA ALA A 100 14.90 3.70 11.14
C ALA A 100 14.89 2.25 10.63
N GLU A 101 14.05 1.39 11.20
CA GLU A 101 13.85 0.01 10.75
C GLU A 101 13.34 -0.04 9.30
N VAL A 102 12.30 0.74 8.97
CA VAL A 102 11.75 0.81 7.61
C VAL A 102 12.81 1.27 6.61
N LYS A 103 13.64 2.27 6.95
CA LYS A 103 14.74 2.71 6.09
C LYS A 103 15.76 1.59 5.84
N GLN A 104 16.15 0.86 6.89
CA GLN A 104 17.06 -0.28 6.75
C GLN A 104 16.47 -1.37 5.86
N ASN A 105 15.21 -1.74 6.09
CA ASN A 105 14.50 -2.74 5.29
C ASN A 105 14.35 -2.31 3.83
N GLN A 106 14.03 -1.03 3.59
CA GLN A 106 13.95 -0.46 2.24
C GLN A 106 15.29 -0.54 1.52
N THR A 107 16.40 -0.17 2.18
CA THR A 107 17.75 -0.28 1.61
C THR A 107 18.10 -1.72 1.28
N ALA A 108 17.76 -2.68 2.15
CA ALA A 108 17.99 -4.10 1.89
C ALA A 108 17.26 -4.59 0.64
N VAL A 109 15.97 -4.26 0.50
CA VAL A 109 15.16 -4.61 -0.68
C VAL A 109 15.80 -4.04 -1.94
N ILE A 110 16.14 -2.74 -1.96
CA ILE A 110 16.75 -2.06 -3.13
C ILE A 110 18.05 -2.77 -3.55
N ASN A 111 18.90 -3.14 -2.59
CA ASN A 111 20.17 -3.82 -2.87
C ASN A 111 19.95 -5.23 -3.45
N ASN A 112 18.85 -5.90 -3.09
CA ASN A 112 18.53 -7.26 -3.55
C ASN A 112 17.74 -7.30 -4.87
N LEU A 113 17.16 -6.17 -5.31
CA LEU A 113 16.30 -6.12 -6.49
C LEU A 113 16.97 -6.66 -7.75
N SER A 114 18.22 -6.26 -8.02
CA SER A 114 18.93 -6.69 -9.24
C SER A 114 19.13 -8.21 -9.26
N ALA A 115 19.63 -8.78 -8.16
CA ALA A 115 19.87 -10.22 -8.07
C ALA A 115 18.57 -11.03 -8.19
N THR A 116 17.48 -10.56 -7.57
CA THR A 116 16.17 -11.19 -7.69
C THR A 116 15.62 -11.08 -9.12
N SER A 117 15.82 -9.95 -9.77
CA SER A 117 15.44 -9.73 -11.17
C SER A 117 16.16 -10.69 -12.12
N ASP A 118 17.45 -10.96 -11.89
CA ASP A 118 18.19 -11.95 -12.67
C ASP A 118 17.66 -13.37 -12.50
N LYS A 119 17.36 -13.80 -11.26
CA LYS A 119 16.73 -15.11 -11.00
C LYS A 119 15.40 -15.24 -11.75
N LEU A 120 14.55 -14.21 -11.68
CA LEU A 120 13.26 -14.18 -12.38
C LEU A 120 13.42 -14.19 -13.90
N ARG A 121 14.40 -13.45 -14.44
CA ARG A 121 14.70 -13.43 -15.87
C ARG A 121 15.07 -14.82 -16.39
N VAL A 122 15.91 -15.56 -15.68
CA VAL A 122 16.29 -16.93 -16.04
C VAL A 122 15.05 -17.84 -16.11
N ILE A 123 14.15 -17.72 -15.13
CA ILE A 123 12.88 -18.45 -15.16
C ILE A 123 12.07 -18.05 -16.39
N TYR A 124 11.80 -16.76 -16.61
CA TYR A 124 10.91 -16.35 -17.71
C TYR A 124 11.48 -16.64 -19.11
N GLN A 125 12.80 -16.74 -19.26
CA GLN A 125 13.46 -17.08 -20.51
C GLN A 125 13.56 -18.59 -20.77
N ASN A 126 13.32 -19.44 -19.76
CA ASN A 126 13.35 -20.89 -19.93
C ASN A 126 12.10 -21.38 -20.68
N LYS A 127 12.26 -21.68 -21.97
CA LYS A 127 11.22 -22.20 -22.88
C LYS A 127 10.92 -23.70 -22.71
N ASN A 128 11.71 -24.42 -21.91
CA ASN A 128 11.58 -25.87 -21.72
C ASN A 128 10.70 -26.25 -20.52
N GLN A 129 10.12 -25.27 -19.81
CA GLN A 129 9.23 -25.50 -18.66
C GLN A 129 7.76 -25.26 -19.04
N THR A 130 6.85 -25.89 -18.30
CA THR A 130 5.41 -25.58 -18.38
C THR A 130 5.08 -24.30 -17.61
N ARG A 131 3.92 -23.69 -17.88
CA ARG A 131 3.45 -22.52 -17.09
C ARG A 131 3.34 -22.83 -15.60
N LYS A 132 2.88 -24.02 -15.25
CA LYS A 132 2.79 -24.47 -13.86
C LYS A 132 4.17 -24.52 -13.19
N ALA A 133 5.17 -25.11 -13.87
CA ALA A 133 6.53 -25.16 -13.36
C ALA A 133 7.16 -23.75 -13.23
N GLN A 134 6.84 -22.85 -14.16
CA GLN A 134 7.25 -21.45 -14.07
C GLN A 134 6.65 -20.74 -12.86
N GLU A 135 5.35 -20.91 -12.59
CA GLU A 135 4.68 -20.35 -11.41
C GLU A 135 5.27 -20.89 -10.10
N GLU A 136 5.54 -22.20 -10.04
CA GLU A 136 6.19 -22.85 -8.89
C GLU A 136 7.62 -22.30 -8.66
N ALA A 137 8.40 -22.11 -9.72
CA ALA A 137 9.74 -21.54 -9.63
C ALA A 137 9.72 -20.08 -9.15
N VAL A 138 8.77 -19.27 -9.63
CA VAL A 138 8.58 -17.90 -9.13
C VAL A 138 8.13 -17.89 -7.67
N ALA A 139 7.23 -18.81 -7.29
CA ALA A 139 6.78 -18.95 -5.91
C ALA A 139 7.93 -19.36 -4.96
N ALA A 140 8.89 -20.17 -5.43
CA ALA A 140 10.09 -20.49 -4.67
C ALA A 140 10.94 -19.25 -4.38
N ILE A 141 11.21 -18.41 -5.39
CA ILE A 141 11.94 -17.14 -5.18
C ILE A 141 11.16 -16.22 -4.25
N ARG A 142 9.83 -16.14 -4.38
CA ARG A 142 9.00 -15.28 -3.54
C ARG A 142 9.02 -15.67 -2.06
N LYS A 143 9.29 -16.94 -1.73
CA LYS A 143 9.49 -17.36 -0.32
C LYS A 143 10.76 -16.78 0.27
N GLU A 144 11.81 -16.62 -0.54
CA GLU A 144 13.10 -16.05 -0.13
C GLU A 144 13.08 -14.52 -0.15
N SER A 145 12.41 -13.92 -1.13
CA SER A 145 12.47 -12.49 -1.44
C SER A 145 11.09 -11.95 -1.83
N PRO A 146 10.12 -11.94 -0.89
CA PRO A 146 8.73 -11.63 -1.21
C PRO A 146 8.55 -10.20 -1.72
N VAL A 147 9.19 -9.23 -1.06
CA VAL A 147 9.06 -7.80 -1.39
C VAL A 147 9.72 -7.50 -2.73
N GLU A 148 10.89 -8.07 -2.99
CA GLU A 148 11.63 -7.90 -4.23
C GLU A 148 10.84 -8.44 -5.42
N VAL A 149 10.30 -9.67 -5.31
CA VAL A 149 9.49 -10.26 -6.39
C VAL A 149 8.27 -9.41 -6.71
N ASP A 150 7.56 -8.93 -5.70
CA ASP A 150 6.38 -8.10 -5.88
C ASP A 150 6.73 -6.73 -6.47
N THR A 151 7.84 -6.13 -6.02
CA THR A 151 8.35 -4.86 -6.54
C THR A 151 8.75 -4.98 -8.02
N ILE A 152 9.43 -6.06 -8.41
CA ILE A 152 9.82 -6.31 -9.80
C ILE A 152 8.58 -6.50 -10.69
N LYS A 153 7.57 -7.23 -10.20
CA LYS A 153 6.29 -7.37 -10.91
C LYS A 153 5.58 -6.02 -11.08
N PHE A 154 5.59 -5.18 -10.04
CA PHE A 154 5.05 -3.83 -10.09
C PHE A 154 5.77 -2.97 -11.14
N ILE A 155 7.11 -2.93 -11.11
CA ILE A 155 7.91 -2.18 -12.10
C ILE A 155 7.60 -2.67 -13.52
N ARG A 156 7.55 -3.99 -13.74
CA ARG A 156 7.25 -4.58 -15.06
C ARG A 156 5.88 -4.15 -15.58
N ALA A 157 4.86 -4.12 -14.72
CA ALA A 157 3.52 -3.68 -15.09
C ALA A 157 3.49 -2.20 -15.53
N GLN A 158 4.34 -1.36 -14.93
CA GLN A 158 4.43 0.08 -15.27
C GLN A 158 5.20 0.35 -16.56
N VAL A 159 6.19 -0.49 -16.91
CA VAL A 159 7.02 -0.30 -18.12
C VAL A 159 6.50 -1.07 -19.35
N GLY A 160 5.23 -1.49 -19.33
CA GLY A 160 4.59 -2.15 -20.48
C GLY A 160 4.98 -3.61 -20.70
N GLY A 161 5.57 -4.27 -19.69
CA GLY A 161 5.74 -5.71 -19.74
C GLY A 161 4.39 -6.42 -19.61
N GLU A 162 4.16 -7.49 -20.38
CA GLU A 162 2.95 -8.30 -20.22
C GLU A 162 2.80 -8.73 -18.74
N PRO A 163 1.60 -8.60 -18.16
CA PRO A 163 1.32 -9.06 -16.80
C PRO A 163 1.69 -10.53 -16.65
N LEU A 164 2.56 -10.81 -15.70
CA LEU A 164 2.99 -12.17 -15.37
C LEU A 164 1.85 -12.91 -14.68
N GLY A 165 1.01 -13.56 -15.50
CA GLY A 165 -0.04 -14.46 -15.04
C GLY A 165 -1.23 -13.75 -14.42
N HIS A 166 -2.22 -13.41 -15.25
CA HIS A 166 -3.64 -13.62 -14.98
C HIS A 166 -4.26 -14.12 -16.29
N GLY A 167 -4.08 -15.40 -16.56
CA GLY A 167 -4.83 -16.11 -17.60
C GLY A 167 -6.26 -16.34 -17.12
N HIS A 168 -7.08 -15.30 -17.14
CA HIS A 168 -8.52 -15.47 -17.30
C HIS A 168 -8.88 -14.89 -18.67
N GLY A 169 -9.35 -15.77 -19.56
CA GLY A 169 -9.75 -15.42 -20.90
C GLY A 169 -10.79 -14.29 -20.87
N GLY A 170 -10.37 -13.10 -21.30
CA GLY A 170 -11.27 -12.08 -21.78
C GLY A 170 -11.81 -12.55 -23.12
N HIS A 171 -12.92 -13.27 -23.09
CA HIS A 171 -13.75 -13.43 -24.26
C HIS A 171 -14.13 -12.04 -24.79
N GLY A 172 -13.73 -11.77 -26.03
CA GLY A 172 -14.40 -10.90 -26.98
C GLY A 172 -14.70 -9.48 -26.49
N GLY A 173 -13.86 -8.52 -26.88
CA GLY A 173 -14.26 -7.11 -26.87
C GLY A 173 -15.58 -6.92 -27.64
N PRO A 174 -16.47 -6.00 -27.21
CA PRO A 174 -17.67 -5.68 -27.98
C PRO A 174 -17.28 -5.00 -29.29
N ARG A 175 -17.24 -5.77 -30.38
CA ARG A 175 -17.32 -5.22 -31.73
C ARG A 175 -18.76 -4.80 -31.99
N GLY A 176 -18.99 -3.50 -32.08
CA GLY A 176 -20.04 -2.89 -32.90
C GLY A 176 -21.32 -2.50 -32.17
N GLY A 177 -21.49 -1.21 -31.90
CA GLY A 177 -22.73 -0.54 -32.32
C GLY A 177 -22.53 0.05 -33.73
N PRO A 178 -23.52 0.71 -34.36
CA PRO A 178 -24.92 0.91 -33.98
C PRO A 178 -25.92 0.51 -35.10
N GLY A 179 -27.17 0.19 -34.72
CA GLY A 179 -28.31 0.14 -35.66
C GLY A 179 -28.66 -1.24 -36.21
N GLY A 180 -29.87 -1.71 -35.89
CA GLY A 180 -30.38 -3.00 -36.36
C GLY A 180 -31.81 -3.24 -35.92
N ARG A 181 -32.74 -2.61 -36.64
CA ARG A 181 -34.20 -2.72 -36.56
C ARG A 181 -34.64 -4.13 -37.01
N GLY A 182 -35.62 -4.74 -36.34
CA GLY A 182 -36.50 -5.77 -36.94
C GLY A 182 -36.37 -7.20 -36.39
N GLY A 183 -37.51 -7.77 -35.97
CA GLY A 183 -37.67 -9.20 -35.59
C GLY A 183 -37.60 -10.17 -36.79
N PRO A 184 -38.17 -11.40 -36.75
CA PRO A 184 -39.38 -11.81 -36.02
C PRO A 184 -39.32 -13.16 -35.26
N ARG A 185 -40.43 -13.39 -34.53
CA ARG A 185 -40.92 -14.65 -33.94
C ARG A 185 -40.91 -15.84 -34.90
N GLY A 186 -40.75 -17.03 -34.32
CA GLY A 186 -41.13 -18.35 -34.88
C GLY A 186 -39.97 -19.34 -34.75
N GLY A 187 -40.10 -20.56 -34.25
CA GLY A 187 -41.22 -21.38 -33.79
C GLY A 187 -40.65 -22.75 -33.38
N GLY A 188 -41.44 -23.58 -32.69
CA GLY A 188 -41.06 -24.97 -32.41
C GLY A 188 -41.49 -25.49 -31.05
N ARG A 189 -42.81 -25.57 -30.81
CA ARG A 189 -43.36 -26.45 -29.78
C ARG A 189 -43.31 -27.89 -30.30
N GLY A 190 -42.49 -28.73 -29.66
CA GLY A 190 -42.59 -30.18 -29.76
C GLY A 190 -43.45 -30.71 -28.61
N HIS A 191 -44.59 -31.29 -28.95
CA HIS A 191 -45.50 -31.98 -28.04
C HIS A 191 -44.83 -33.24 -27.46
N GLY A 192 -44.87 -33.38 -26.13
CA GLY A 192 -44.73 -34.65 -25.44
C GLY A 192 -46.10 -35.12 -24.96
N SER A 193 -46.37 -36.39 -25.19
CA SER A 193 -47.61 -37.13 -24.97
C SER A 193 -48.16 -37.04 -23.54
N HIS A 194 -49.45 -36.76 -23.40
CA HIS A 194 -50.48 -37.60 -22.76
C HIS A 194 -51.84 -36.90 -22.82
#